data_AF-A0AAC8VVG4-F1
#
_entry.id   AF-A0AAC8VVG4-F1
#
_cell.length_a   1.000
_cell.length_b   1.000
_cell.length_c   1.000
_cell.angle_alpha   90.00
_cell.angle_beta   90.00
_cell.angle_gamma   90.00
#
_symmetry.space_group_name_H-M   'P 1'
#
loop_
_entity.id
_entity.type
_entity.pdbx_description
1 polymer ?
#
loop_
_entity_poly.entity_id
_entity_poly.type
_entity_poly.pdbx_seq_one_letter_code
_entity_poly.pdbx_strand_id
1 'polypeptide(L)'
;MKDFADTLRTFEISSENLDRIRQDALVFNDGPDRVKHLDRLVLVNQQAFFILFIALFEAKLNRLAAALIDRMKQQADWRDRRVLDDLEHQPERIRNIPVMRKVALLTDKRGVVYRRIKELYDIRNRIAHGTLLTEEIDVAEVADELQRFAAGLNEAS
;
A
#
# COMPACT_ATOMS: atom_id res chain seq x y z
N MET A 1 -5.94 11.55 -2.34
CA MET A 1 -4.85 12.35 -1.78
C MET A 1 -5.12 12.67 -0.32
N LYS A 2 -6.30 13.18 0.04
CA LYS A 2 -6.68 13.46 1.44
C LYS A 2 -6.45 12.26 2.38
N ASP A 3 -6.96 11.08 2.05
CA ASP A 3 -6.81 9.88 2.91
C ASP A 3 -5.35 9.44 3.13
N PHE A 4 -4.48 9.61 2.12
CA PHE A 4 -3.06 9.27 2.23
C PHE A 4 -2.30 10.29 3.10
N ALA A 5 -2.53 11.59 2.86
CA ALA A 5 -1.90 12.66 3.62
C ALA A 5 -2.34 12.66 5.09
N ASP A 6 -3.63 12.43 5.35
CA ASP A 6 -4.16 12.32 6.71
C ASP A 6 -3.58 11.09 7.44
N THR A 7 -3.42 9.97 6.73
CA THR A 7 -2.78 8.76 7.28
C THR A 7 -1.30 8.98 7.57
N LEU A 8 -0.56 9.64 6.67
CA LEU A 8 0.85 9.98 6.87
C LEU A 8 1.05 10.90 8.07
N ARG A 9 0.23 11.94 8.17
CA ARG A 9 0.24 12.83 9.33
C ARG A 9 -0.06 12.07 10.63
N THR A 10 -0.97 11.10 10.59
CA THR A 10 -1.29 10.28 11.76
C THR A 10 -0.11 9.38 12.13
N PHE A 11 0.60 8.83 11.15
CA PHE A 11 1.82 8.06 11.36
C PHE A 11 2.92 8.93 11.99
N GLU A 12 3.16 10.13 11.47
CA GLU A 12 4.15 11.08 11.98
C GLU A 12 3.88 11.41 13.45
N ILE A 13 2.64 11.81 13.77
CA ILE A 13 2.22 12.12 15.16
C ILE A 13 2.38 10.90 16.07
N SER A 14 1.99 9.70 15.60
CA SER A 14 2.13 8.46 16.38
C SER A 14 3.61 8.15 16.68
N SER A 15 4.46 8.29 15.66
CA SER A 15 5.90 7.99 15.75
C SER A 15 6.62 8.99 16.66
N GLU A 16 6.36 10.29 16.50
CA GLU A 16 6.89 11.34 17.38
C GLU A 16 6.51 11.10 18.85
N ASN A 17 5.27 10.70 19.12
CA ASN A 17 4.83 10.40 20.47
C ASN A 17 5.54 9.17 21.06
N LEU A 18 5.70 8.10 20.29
CA LEU A 18 6.41 6.90 20.72
C LEU A 18 7.89 7.18 20.96
N ASP A 19 8.53 7.96 20.09
CA ASP A 19 9.92 8.37 20.24
C ASP A 19 10.11 9.21 21.49
N ARG A 20 9.20 10.16 21.77
CA ARG A 20 9.25 10.94 23.01
C ARG A 20 9.16 10.04 24.25
N ILE A 21 8.20 9.11 24.29
CA ILE A 21 8.03 8.18 25.41
C ILE A 21 9.28 7.31 25.59
N ARG A 22 9.91 6.90 24.49
CA ARG A 22 11.15 6.12 24.48
C ARG A 22 12.33 6.93 25.00
N GLN A 23 12.48 8.19 24.58
CA GLN A 23 13.53 9.08 25.09
C GLN A 23 13.36 9.34 26.59
N ASP A 24 12.14 9.60 27.05
CA ASP A 24 11.86 9.78 28.47
C ASP A 24 12.26 8.53 29.27
N ALA A 25 11.91 7.33 28.79
CA ALA A 25 12.28 6.09 29.45
C ALA A 25 13.80 5.89 29.57
N LEU A 26 14.56 6.29 28.55
CA LEU A 26 16.02 6.26 28.59
C LEU A 26 16.59 7.28 29.59
N VAL A 27 16.04 8.50 29.62
CA VAL A 27 16.48 9.59 30.51
C VAL A 27 16.24 9.24 31.98
N PHE A 28 15.08 8.66 32.30
CA PHE A 28 14.73 8.28 33.66
C PHE A 28 15.32 6.91 34.08
N ASN A 29 16.16 6.31 33.24
CA ASN A 29 16.79 5.01 33.45
C ASN A 29 15.77 3.93 33.80
N ASP A 30 14.64 3.94 33.09
CA ASP A 30 13.66 2.87 33.18
C ASP A 30 14.32 1.52 32.85
N GLY A 31 13.89 0.46 33.51
CA GLY A 31 14.50 -0.86 33.35
C GLY A 31 14.57 -1.35 31.90
N PRO A 32 15.56 -2.18 31.53
CA PRO A 32 15.83 -2.59 30.15
C PRO A 32 14.64 -3.27 29.46
N ASP A 33 13.73 -3.90 30.21
CA ASP A 33 12.53 -4.53 29.67
C ASP A 33 11.52 -3.52 29.14
N ARG A 34 11.44 -2.31 29.74
CA ARG A 34 10.56 -1.24 29.27
C ARG A 34 11.04 -0.67 27.94
N VAL A 35 12.35 -0.45 27.80
CA VAL A 35 12.94 0.01 26.52
C VAL A 35 12.70 -1.01 25.42
N LYS A 36 12.96 -2.31 25.67
CA LYS A 36 12.67 -3.39 24.71
C LYS A 36 11.19 -3.46 24.31
N HIS A 37 10.29 -3.22 25.26
CA HIS A 37 8.86 -3.18 24.98
C HIS A 37 8.51 -2.00 24.05
N LEU A 38 9.08 -0.82 24.28
CA LEU A 38 8.88 0.36 23.43
C LEU A 38 9.44 0.16 22.02
N ASP A 39 10.64 -0.41 21.88
CA ASP A 39 11.22 -0.75 20.57
C ASP A 39 10.29 -1.69 19.78
N ARG A 40 9.69 -2.68 20.46
CA ARG A 40 8.70 -3.57 19.84
C ARG A 40 7.43 -2.81 19.41
N LEU A 41 6.96 -1.86 20.21
CA LEU A 41 5.79 -1.04 19.84
C LEU A 41 6.06 -0.16 18.62
N VAL A 42 7.27 0.41 18.50
CA VAL A 42 7.68 1.17 17.31
C VAL A 42 7.60 0.31 16.06
N LEU A 43 8.18 -0.90 16.09
CA LEU A 43 8.12 -1.84 14.96
C LEU A 43 6.69 -2.23 14.58
N VAL A 44 5.84 -2.51 15.58
CA VAL A 44 4.42 -2.83 15.35
C VAL A 44 3.68 -1.64 14.74
N ASN A 45 3.93 -0.43 15.22
CA ASN A 45 3.33 0.80 14.70
C ASN A 45 3.71 1.02 13.23
N GLN A 46 5.00 0.93 12.89
CA GLN A 46 5.48 1.04 11.51
C GLN A 46 4.81 0.01 10.58
N GLN A 47 4.78 -1.26 10.99
CA GLN A 47 4.18 -2.33 10.19
C GLN A 47 2.67 -2.19 10.03
N ALA A 48 1.97 -1.69 11.05
CA ALA A 48 0.54 -1.41 10.98
C ALA A 48 0.24 -0.30 9.95
N PHE A 49 0.99 0.81 10.00
CA PHE A 49 0.83 1.89 9.04
C PHE A 49 1.24 1.48 7.62
N PHE A 50 2.30 0.70 7.47
CA PHE A 50 2.67 0.10 6.19
C PHE A 50 1.52 -0.70 5.56
N ILE A 51 0.87 -1.58 6.33
CA ILE A 51 -0.31 -2.33 5.86
C ILE A 51 -1.46 -1.39 5.47
N LEU A 52 -1.70 -0.34 6.26
CA LEU A 52 -2.74 0.63 5.99
C LEU A 52 -2.49 1.37 4.67
N PHE A 53 -1.26 1.80 4.39
CA PHE A 53 -0.90 2.43 3.12
C PHE A 53 -1.07 1.50 1.92
N ILE A 54 -0.71 0.22 2.06
CA ILE A 54 -0.97 -0.78 1.02
C ILE A 54 -2.48 -0.92 0.78
N ALA A 55 -3.31 -0.96 1.82
CA ALA A 55 -4.77 -1.04 1.67
C ALA A 55 -5.36 0.18 0.95
N LEU A 56 -4.88 1.40 1.27
CA LEU A 56 -5.28 2.62 0.58
C LEU A 56 -4.85 2.60 -0.90
N PHE A 57 -3.64 2.08 -1.17
CA PHE A 57 -3.14 1.90 -2.53
C PHE A 57 -3.99 0.88 -3.31
N GLU A 58 -4.39 -0.24 -2.72
CA GLU A 58 -5.30 -1.23 -3.33
C GLU A 58 -6.64 -0.63 -3.73
N ALA A 59 -7.22 0.16 -2.83
CA ALA A 59 -8.47 0.85 -3.11
C ALA A 59 -8.33 1.79 -4.33
N LYS A 60 -7.17 2.45 -4.47
CA LYS A 60 -6.88 3.30 -5.63
C LYS A 60 -6.65 2.48 -6.90
N LEU A 61 -5.87 1.39 -6.84
CA LEU A 61 -5.66 0.47 -7.96
C LEU A 61 -6.98 -0.09 -8.49
N ASN A 62 -7.91 -0.45 -7.60
CA ASN A 62 -9.24 -0.93 -7.98
C ASN A 62 -10.00 0.11 -8.82
N ARG A 63 -9.95 1.39 -8.42
CA ARG A 63 -10.59 2.49 -9.16
C ARG A 63 -9.93 2.71 -10.52
N LEU A 64 -8.60 2.69 -10.58
CA LEU A 64 -7.85 2.88 -11.83
C LEU A 64 -8.07 1.74 -12.82
N ALA A 65 -8.01 0.50 -12.34
CA ALA A 65 -8.26 -0.69 -13.17
C ALA A 65 -9.68 -0.69 -13.75
N ALA A 66 -10.69 -0.33 -12.94
CA ALA A 66 -12.07 -0.18 -13.42
C ALA A 66 -12.17 0.90 -14.52
N ALA A 67 -11.61 2.09 -14.28
CA ALA A 67 -11.67 3.18 -15.25
C ALA A 67 -10.94 2.87 -16.57
N LEU A 68 -9.85 2.09 -16.52
CA LEU A 68 -9.14 1.63 -17.71
C LEU A 68 -9.99 0.63 -18.50
N ILE A 69 -10.59 -0.36 -17.82
CA ILE A 69 -11.49 -1.34 -18.45
C ILE A 69 -12.65 -0.63 -19.15
N ASP A 70 -13.29 0.34 -18.48
CA ASP A 70 -14.40 1.10 -19.03
C ASP A 70 -14.00 1.87 -20.30
N ARG A 71 -12.81 2.46 -20.32
CA ARG A 71 -12.28 3.15 -21.51
C ARG A 71 -11.96 2.19 -22.65
N MET A 72 -11.31 1.06 -22.37
CA MET A 72 -11.03 0.04 -23.37
C MET A 72 -12.32 -0.43 -24.03
N LYS A 73 -13.41 -0.59 -23.27
CA LYS A 73 -14.72 -0.94 -23.82
C LYS A 73 -15.25 0.10 -24.80
N GLN A 74 -15.15 1.38 -24.48
CA GLN A 74 -15.65 2.45 -25.35
C GLN A 74 -14.93 2.47 -26.70
N GLN A 75 -13.65 2.08 -26.73
CA GLN A 75 -12.82 2.07 -27.93
C GLN A 75 -12.83 0.73 -28.69
N ALA A 76 -13.21 -0.36 -28.02
CA ALA A 76 -13.20 -1.71 -28.56
C ALA A 76 -14.28 -1.96 -29.62
N ASP A 77 -13.95 -2.77 -30.63
CA ASP A 77 -14.94 -3.45 -31.47
C ASP A 77 -15.83 -4.35 -30.59
N TRP A 78 -17.05 -4.65 -31.03
CA TRP A 78 -18.04 -5.39 -30.25
C TRP A 78 -17.53 -6.76 -29.77
N ARG A 79 -16.59 -7.38 -30.51
CA ARG A 79 -15.97 -8.66 -30.14
C ARG A 79 -15.10 -8.55 -28.89
N ASP A 80 -14.26 -7.52 -28.83
CA ASP A 80 -13.37 -7.25 -27.70
C ASP A 80 -14.17 -6.69 -26.52
N ARG A 81 -15.21 -5.89 -26.81
CA ARG A 81 -16.14 -5.37 -25.79
C ARG A 81 -16.87 -6.49 -25.05
N ARG A 82 -17.30 -7.56 -25.74
CA ARG A 82 -18.00 -8.70 -25.12
C ARG A 82 -17.16 -9.38 -24.04
N VAL A 83 -15.86 -9.54 -24.27
CA VAL A 83 -14.95 -10.15 -23.28
C VAL A 83 -14.78 -9.25 -22.05
N LEU A 84 -14.80 -7.93 -22.25
CA LEU A 84 -14.74 -6.94 -21.18
C LEU A 84 -16.09 -6.78 -20.45
N ASP A 85 -17.22 -6.95 -21.14
CA ASP A 85 -18.58 -6.95 -20.57
C ASP A 85 -18.76 -8.10 -19.55
N ASP A 86 -18.19 -9.27 -19.82
CA ASP A 86 -18.19 -10.42 -18.89
C ASP A 86 -17.44 -10.14 -17.57
N LEU A 87 -16.58 -9.12 -17.54
CA LEU A 87 -15.89 -8.67 -16.33
C LEU A 87 -16.71 -7.65 -15.52
N GLU A 88 -17.61 -6.88 -16.13
CA GLU A 88 -18.36 -5.79 -15.48
C GLU A 88 -19.66 -6.25 -14.80
N HIS A 89 -20.35 -7.27 -15.33
CA HIS A 89 -21.60 -7.78 -14.73
C HIS A 89 -21.44 -8.30 -13.28
N GLN A 90 -20.22 -8.28 -12.75
CA GLN A 90 -19.90 -8.55 -11.36
C GLN A 90 -18.84 -7.54 -10.89
N PRO A 91 -19.20 -6.41 -10.25
CA PRO A 91 -18.25 -5.47 -9.64
C PRO A 91 -17.30 -6.17 -8.64
N GLU A 92 -17.80 -7.23 -8.02
CA GLU A 92 -17.04 -8.20 -7.22
C GLU A 92 -15.84 -8.78 -8.00
N ARG A 93 -15.96 -9.04 -9.31
CA ARG A 93 -14.88 -9.61 -10.13
C ARG A 93 -13.68 -8.70 -10.23
N ILE A 94 -13.86 -7.39 -10.46
CA ILE A 94 -12.71 -6.46 -10.49
C ILE A 94 -12.04 -6.45 -9.11
N ARG A 95 -12.82 -6.39 -8.02
CA ARG A 95 -12.26 -6.51 -6.66
C ARG A 95 -11.52 -7.83 -6.46
N ASN A 96 -12.04 -8.93 -7.00
CA ASN A 96 -11.49 -10.28 -6.92
C ASN A 96 -10.31 -10.54 -7.86
N ILE A 97 -10.01 -9.66 -8.81
CA ILE A 97 -8.77 -9.76 -9.59
C ILE A 97 -7.59 -9.58 -8.61
N PRO A 98 -6.63 -10.54 -8.56
CA PRO A 98 -5.45 -10.42 -7.73
C PRO A 98 -4.72 -9.09 -7.97
N VAL A 99 -4.25 -8.44 -6.90
CA VAL A 99 -3.69 -7.08 -7.02
C VAL A 99 -2.57 -7.02 -8.06
N MET A 100 -1.65 -7.98 -8.08
CA MET A 100 -0.55 -7.99 -9.06
C MET A 100 -1.01 -8.15 -10.51
N ARG A 101 -2.21 -8.67 -10.77
CA ARG A 101 -2.80 -8.65 -12.12
C ARG A 101 -3.34 -7.26 -12.48
N LYS A 102 -3.91 -6.53 -11.52
CA LYS A 102 -4.32 -5.12 -11.72
C LYS A 102 -3.11 -4.24 -12.00
N VAL A 103 -2.02 -4.45 -11.27
CA VAL A 103 -0.75 -3.75 -11.52
C VAL A 103 -0.23 -4.08 -12.92
N ALA A 104 -0.23 -5.35 -13.33
CA ALA A 104 0.18 -5.74 -14.69
C ALA A 104 -0.71 -5.16 -15.80
N LEU A 105 -1.96 -4.81 -15.49
CA LEU A 105 -2.87 -4.15 -16.43
C LEU A 105 -2.54 -2.65 -16.56
N LEU A 106 -2.12 -2.02 -15.47
CA LEU A 106 -1.90 -0.57 -15.39
C LEU A 106 -0.45 -0.15 -15.67
N THR A 107 0.51 -1.08 -15.72
CA THR A 107 1.92 -0.77 -15.97
C THR A 107 2.61 -1.86 -16.79
N ASP A 108 3.76 -1.53 -17.36
CA ASP A 108 4.62 -2.53 -18.00
C ASP A 108 5.11 -3.55 -16.96
N LYS A 109 4.74 -4.81 -17.16
CA LYS A 109 5.13 -5.94 -16.31
C LYS A 109 6.64 -6.14 -16.19
N ARG A 110 7.43 -5.65 -17.15
CA ARG A 110 8.90 -5.69 -17.12
C ARG A 110 9.52 -4.42 -16.53
N GLY A 111 8.69 -3.41 -16.26
CA GLY A 111 9.09 -2.10 -15.75
C GLY A 111 9.52 -2.12 -14.29
N VAL A 112 10.24 -1.06 -13.90
CA VAL A 112 10.73 -0.86 -12.53
C VAL A 112 9.56 -0.73 -11.55
N VAL A 113 8.49 -0.01 -11.93
CA VAL A 113 7.30 0.19 -11.12
C VAL A 113 6.63 -1.14 -10.76
N TYR A 114 6.46 -2.05 -11.74
CA TYR A 114 5.86 -3.36 -11.48
C TYR A 114 6.67 -4.18 -10.46
N ARG A 115 8.00 -4.24 -10.65
CA ARG A 115 8.89 -4.99 -9.74
C ARG A 115 8.84 -4.42 -8.33
N ARG A 116 8.86 -3.10 -8.20
CA ARG A 116 8.88 -2.43 -6.92
C ARG A 116 7.56 -2.59 -6.16
N ILE A 117 6.42 -2.46 -6.83
CA ILE A 117 5.12 -2.78 -6.23
C ILE A 117 5.10 -4.25 -5.78
N LYS A 118 5.62 -5.18 -6.59
CA LYS A 118 5.69 -6.60 -6.21
C LYS A 118 6.49 -6.80 -4.91
N GLU A 119 7.64 -6.16 -4.76
CA GLU A 119 8.45 -6.23 -3.54
C GLU A 119 7.67 -5.76 -2.30
N LEU A 120 6.99 -4.62 -2.40
CA LEU A 120 6.14 -4.10 -1.32
C LEU A 120 5.00 -5.07 -0.97
N TYR A 121 4.41 -5.73 -1.98
CA TYR A 121 3.40 -6.76 -1.77
C TYR A 121 3.94 -8.02 -1.09
N ASP A 122 5.15 -8.44 -1.43
CA ASP A 122 5.79 -9.59 -0.80
C ASP A 122 6.08 -9.28 0.69
N ILE A 123 6.52 -8.05 1.01
CA ILE A 123 6.68 -7.57 2.39
C ILE A 123 5.33 -7.60 3.11
N ARG A 124 4.27 -7.04 2.52
CA ARG A 124 2.92 -7.05 3.10
C ARG A 124 2.41 -8.45 3.36
N ASN A 125 2.65 -9.40 2.47
CA ASN A 125 2.24 -10.78 2.64
C ASN A 125 2.96 -11.44 3.82
N ARG A 126 4.26 -11.20 3.99
CA ARG A 126 5.01 -11.68 5.16
C ARG A 126 4.40 -11.17 6.47
N ILE A 127 4.12 -9.86 6.56
CA ILE A 127 3.52 -9.26 7.75
C ILE A 127 2.12 -9.83 8.00
N ALA A 128 1.29 -9.91 6.97
CA ALA A 128 -0.07 -10.45 7.07
C ALA A 128 -0.12 -11.93 7.49
N HIS A 129 0.92 -12.71 7.19
CA HIS A 129 1.07 -14.09 7.65
C HIS A 129 1.67 -14.20 9.07
N GLY A 130 1.78 -13.08 9.80
CA GLY A 130 2.23 -13.04 11.19
C GLY A 130 3.75 -12.89 11.35
N THR A 131 4.48 -12.62 10.27
CA THR A 131 5.93 -12.33 10.38
C THR A 131 6.11 -10.88 10.80
N LEU A 132 6.42 -10.65 12.09
CA LEU A 132 6.91 -9.33 12.51
C LEU A 132 8.30 -9.14 11.91
N LEU A 133 8.46 -8.14 11.05
CA LEU A 133 9.77 -7.78 10.53
C LEU A 133 10.63 -7.24 11.67
N THR A 134 11.89 -7.68 11.70
CA THR A 134 12.90 -7.20 12.64
C THR A 134 13.56 -5.91 12.17
N GLU A 135 13.43 -5.60 10.89
CA GLU A 135 13.93 -4.39 10.26
C GLU A 135 12.85 -3.31 10.27
N GLU A 136 13.27 -2.06 10.49
CA GLU A 136 12.40 -0.90 10.40
C GLU A 136 11.94 -0.69 8.95
N ILE A 137 10.69 -0.27 8.80
CA ILE A 137 10.15 0.15 7.50
C ILE A 137 10.16 1.68 7.49
N ASP A 138 10.78 2.29 6.49
CA ASP A 138 10.57 3.72 6.22
C ASP A 138 9.17 3.92 5.64
N VAL A 139 8.20 4.09 6.54
CA VAL A 139 6.79 4.23 6.19
C VAL A 139 6.55 5.52 5.40
N ALA A 140 7.31 6.58 5.67
CA ALA A 140 7.16 7.86 4.97
C ALA A 140 7.62 7.73 3.51
N GLU A 141 8.79 7.10 3.27
CA GLU A 141 9.27 6.81 1.93
C GLU A 141 8.30 5.90 1.17
N VAL A 142 7.81 4.83 1.81
CA VAL A 142 6.81 3.93 1.18
C VAL A 142 5.52 4.67 0.85
N ALA A 143 5.03 5.54 1.74
CA ALA A 143 3.82 6.30 1.48
C ALA A 143 3.97 7.24 0.28
N ASP A 144 5.10 7.93 0.18
CA ASP A 144 5.41 8.80 -0.97
C ASP A 144 5.57 8.00 -2.27
N GLU A 145 6.28 6.86 -2.21
CA GLU A 145 6.46 5.96 -3.35
C GLU A 145 5.12 5.43 -3.89
N LEU A 146 4.23 4.97 -3.01
CA LEU A 146 2.89 4.51 -3.39
C LEU A 146 2.03 5.63 -3.98
N GLN A 147 2.17 6.86 -3.49
CA GLN A 147 1.49 8.02 -4.08
C GLN A 147 2.01 8.32 -5.50
N ARG A 148 3.33 8.30 -5.69
CA ARG A 148 3.95 8.49 -7.01
C ARG A 148 3.50 7.41 -8.00
N PHE A 149 3.45 6.15 -7.58
CA PHE A 149 2.90 5.08 -8.42
C PHE A 149 1.43 5.33 -8.75
N ALA A 150 0.59 5.64 -7.77
CA ALA A 150 -0.82 5.91 -8.02
C ALA A 150 -1.06 7.08 -8.97
N ALA A 151 -0.21 8.12 -8.93
CA ALA A 151 -0.25 9.25 -9.85
C ALA A 151 0.17 8.83 -11.27
N GLY A 152 1.32 8.17 -11.42
CA GLY A 152 1.81 7.73 -12.74
C GLY A 152 0.88 6.72 -13.43
N LEU A 153 0.26 5.82 -12.66
CA LEU A 153 -0.73 4.88 -13.20
C LEU A 153 -2.01 5.58 -13.67
N ASN A 154 -2.34 6.75 -13.13
CA ASN A 154 -3.50 7.54 -13.55
C ASN A 154 -3.27 8.25 -14.88
N GLU A 155 -2.01 8.59 -15.21
CA GLU A 155 -1.63 9.20 -16.50
C GLU A 155 -1.60 8.18 -17.65
N ALA A 156 -1.18 6.95 -17.35
CA ALA A 156 -1.29 5.81 -18.28
C ALA A 156 -2.71 5.25 -18.37
N SER A 157 -3.47 5.48 -17.29
CA SER A 157 -4.93 5.44 -17.16
C SER A 157 -5.64 5.88 -18.41
#